data_AF-A0A0E0MT96-F1
#
_entry.id   AF-A0A0E0MT96-F1
#
_cell.length_a   1.000
_cell.length_b   1.000
_cell.length_c   1.000
_cell.angle_alpha   90.00
_cell.angle_beta   90.00
_cell.angle_gamma   90.00
#
_symmetry.space_group_name_H-M   'P 1'
#
loop_
_entity.id
_entity.type
_entity.pdbx_description
1 polymer ?
#
loop_
_entity_poly.entity_id
_entity_poly.type
_entity_poly.pdbx_seq_one_letter_code
_entity_poly.pdbx_strand_id
1 'polypeptide(L)'
;MNRRFLHVLVKDFTNHPCPYALHSINASGLFYPAAVRPNGSGEGTKLEEDYLPDRTVSFHHPSGSGGSMQFMSLGQSNNAIIGVDNECRTILYNTEWHSIRTMPSMHGCKWSPPVSLAVNNSLYVMELYPRQDGHVSFEVLAYGSQHAYGSQPVYGRMPSKPSRAYREDWYWRSLPPPPYVHYQGYEKDEAPPGYDISVEHPYKITATAVVGGGSGSSIWISTAGVGTFAFDTANDTWTKRGDWALPFRGNAEYVAEHGLWFGLSSQGDDLFCASDIAAASVSPPVVLDAWGLDHLGVTTSRKCYHSKSYLVYLGNGRFCVGRLFHVEEGDTETERFVVLMGVEVEERSDGGDSRVLRMIKHRSKRYRLSAYMTINLVA
;
A
#
# COMPACT_ATOMS: atom_id res chain seq x y z
N MET A 1 15.56 4.30 -6.32
CA MET A 1 14.87 3.06 -6.73
C MET A 1 14.32 3.28 -8.13
N ASN A 2 14.30 2.29 -9.04
CA ASN A 2 13.69 2.46 -10.37
C ASN A 2 12.90 1.20 -10.71
N ARG A 3 11.58 1.25 -10.52
CA ARG A 3 10.69 0.09 -10.67
C ARG A 3 10.31 -0.06 -12.14
N ARG A 4 10.61 -1.23 -12.70
CA ARG A 4 10.30 -1.55 -14.10
C ARG A 4 8.88 -2.09 -14.29
N PHE A 5 8.40 -2.89 -13.34
CA PHE A 5 7.13 -3.60 -13.49
C PHE A 5 6.12 -3.20 -12.41
N LEU A 6 4.86 -3.12 -12.82
CA LEU A 6 3.69 -3.05 -11.97
C LEU A 6 3.12 -4.47 -11.87
N HIS A 7 3.03 -5.00 -10.65
CA HIS A 7 2.58 -6.36 -10.40
C HIS A 7 1.09 -6.35 -10.07
N VAL A 8 0.30 -6.99 -10.93
CA VAL A 8 -1.17 -7.01 -10.84
C VAL A 8 -1.61 -8.44 -10.57
N LEU A 9 -2.32 -8.66 -9.46
CA LEU A 9 -2.98 -9.92 -9.17
C LEU A 9 -4.44 -9.87 -9.58
N VAL A 10 -4.85 -10.80 -10.43
CA VAL A 10 -6.22 -10.98 -10.86
C VAL A 10 -6.75 -12.31 -10.32
N LYS A 11 -7.89 -12.27 -9.65
CA LYS A 11 -8.64 -13.48 -9.29
C LYS A 11 -9.92 -13.52 -10.09
N ASP A 12 -10.08 -14.58 -10.87
CA ASP A 12 -11.28 -14.86 -11.66
C ASP A 12 -12.15 -15.89 -10.93
N PHE A 13 -13.36 -15.49 -10.54
CA PHE A 13 -14.28 -16.35 -9.81
C PHE A 13 -15.03 -17.37 -10.69
N THR A 14 -14.90 -17.29 -12.01
CA THR A 14 -15.53 -18.24 -12.94
C THR A 14 -14.72 -19.51 -13.15
N ASN A 15 -13.41 -19.48 -12.88
CA ASN A 15 -12.53 -20.62 -13.00
C ASN A 15 -12.50 -21.42 -11.70
N HIS A 16 -12.61 -22.76 -11.77
CA HIS A 16 -12.44 -23.63 -10.60
C HIS A 16 -11.27 -24.62 -10.83
N PRO A 17 -10.23 -24.62 -9.98
CA PRO A 17 -10.01 -23.70 -8.85
C PRO A 17 -9.81 -22.25 -9.32
N CYS A 18 -10.07 -21.26 -8.45
CA CYS A 18 -9.91 -19.82 -8.74
C CYS A 18 -8.52 -19.31 -8.30
N PRO A 19 -7.43 -19.49 -9.07
CA PRO A 19 -6.12 -19.00 -8.66
C PRO A 19 -6.02 -17.47 -8.70
N TYR A 20 -5.05 -16.93 -7.98
CA TYR A 20 -4.58 -15.57 -8.18
C TYR A 20 -3.53 -15.58 -9.29
N ALA A 21 -3.86 -15.00 -10.45
CA ALA A 21 -2.96 -14.85 -11.58
C ALA A 21 -2.16 -13.55 -11.42
N LEU A 22 -0.84 -13.65 -11.38
CA LEU A 22 0.06 -12.49 -11.39
C LEU A 22 0.38 -12.09 -12.82
N HIS A 23 0.17 -10.83 -13.15
CA HIS A 23 0.51 -10.18 -14.41
C HIS A 23 1.52 -9.07 -14.15
N SER A 24 2.54 -8.95 -15.00
CA SER A 24 3.61 -7.96 -14.83
C SER A 24 3.55 -6.94 -15.96
N ILE A 25 3.03 -5.74 -15.68
CA ILE A 25 2.89 -4.66 -16.66
C ILE A 25 4.18 -3.84 -16.68
N ASN A 26 4.76 -3.62 -17.86
CA ASN A 26 5.93 -2.75 -17.98
C ASN A 26 5.52 -1.29 -17.77
N ALA A 27 6.00 -0.68 -16.68
CA ALA A 27 5.66 0.68 -16.28
C ALA A 27 6.14 1.72 -17.30
N SER A 28 7.19 1.45 -18.08
CA SER A 28 7.69 2.38 -19.09
C SER A 28 6.65 2.71 -20.16
N GLY A 29 5.70 1.81 -20.41
CA GLY A 29 4.59 2.02 -21.35
C GLY A 29 3.61 3.11 -20.92
N LEU A 30 3.70 3.61 -19.68
CA LEU A 30 2.89 4.73 -19.18
C LEU A 30 3.53 6.09 -19.42
N PHE A 31 4.80 6.15 -19.84
CA PHE A 31 5.56 7.41 -19.92
C PHE A 31 5.92 7.76 -21.37
N TYR A 32 5.72 9.03 -21.71
CA TYR A 32 6.22 9.57 -22.98
C TYR A 32 7.74 9.74 -22.94
N PRO A 33 8.45 9.48 -24.04
CA PRO A 33 9.85 9.88 -24.17
C PRO A 33 10.01 11.38 -23.96
N ALA A 34 11.15 11.81 -23.41
CA ALA A 34 11.41 13.21 -23.07
C ALA A 34 11.15 14.20 -24.23
N ALA A 35 11.44 13.79 -25.46
CA ALA A 35 11.27 14.60 -26.67
C ALA A 35 9.80 14.89 -27.06
N VAL A 36 8.83 14.13 -26.52
CA VAL A 36 7.41 14.22 -26.89
C VAL A 36 6.54 14.45 -25.64
N ARG A 37 7.11 15.01 -24.57
CA ARG A 37 6.38 15.31 -23.35
C ARG A 37 5.35 16.42 -23.60
N PRO A 38 4.12 16.30 -23.07
CA PRO A 38 3.14 17.37 -23.18
C PRO A 38 3.63 18.61 -22.41
N ASN A 39 3.54 19.78 -23.06
CA ASN A 39 4.10 21.04 -22.56
C ASN A 39 3.30 21.67 -21.40
N GLY A 40 2.17 21.11 -20.98
CA GLY A 40 1.31 21.70 -19.94
C GLY A 40 0.00 20.94 -19.76
N SER A 41 -0.72 21.28 -18.69
CA SER A 41 -1.91 20.61 -18.13
C SER A 41 -3.19 20.67 -18.97
N GLY A 42 -3.10 20.75 -20.31
CA GLY A 42 -4.21 21.19 -21.16
C GLY A 42 -4.76 20.21 -22.19
N GLU A 43 -4.05 19.15 -22.57
CA GLU A 43 -4.60 18.15 -23.50
C GLU A 43 -4.92 16.87 -22.72
N GLY A 44 -6.21 16.53 -22.67
CA GLY A 44 -6.67 15.30 -22.05
C GLY A 44 -5.91 14.13 -22.65
N THR A 45 -5.12 13.44 -21.83
CA THR A 45 -4.44 12.22 -22.24
C THR A 45 -5.49 11.22 -22.69
N LYS A 46 -5.50 10.94 -24.00
CA LYS A 46 -6.41 9.97 -24.60
C LYS A 46 -6.27 8.65 -23.84
N LEU A 47 -7.38 8.14 -23.32
CA LEU A 47 -7.40 6.84 -22.67
C LEU A 47 -7.10 5.77 -23.74
N GLU A 48 -5.99 5.07 -23.58
CA GLU A 48 -5.57 3.97 -24.45
C GLU A 48 -6.15 2.65 -23.89
N GLU A 49 -6.87 1.88 -24.70
CA GLU A 49 -7.26 0.52 -24.33
C GLU A 49 -6.05 -0.42 -24.46
N ASP A 50 -5.84 -1.26 -23.46
CA ASP A 50 -4.76 -2.24 -23.43
C ASP A 50 -5.24 -3.54 -22.76
N TYR A 51 -4.47 -4.62 -22.93
CA TYR A 51 -4.76 -5.92 -22.35
C TYR A 51 -3.73 -6.26 -21.29
N LEU A 52 -4.15 -7.02 -20.27
CA LEU A 52 -3.19 -7.53 -19.31
C LEU A 52 -2.18 -8.43 -20.04
N PRO A 53 -0.87 -8.27 -19.77
CA PRO A 53 0.15 -9.18 -20.30
C PRO A 53 -0.13 -10.62 -19.90
N ASP A 54 0.55 -11.57 -20.55
CA ASP A 54 0.46 -12.97 -20.16
C ASP A 54 0.77 -13.17 -18.68
N ARG A 55 0.02 -14.10 -18.07
CA ARG A 55 0.19 -14.46 -16.67
C ARG A 55 1.61 -14.97 -16.43
N THR A 56 2.30 -14.36 -15.47
CA THR A 56 3.64 -14.74 -15.03
C THR A 56 3.62 -15.98 -14.14
N VAL A 57 2.72 -16.03 -13.15
CA VAL A 57 2.57 -17.16 -12.21
C VAL A 57 1.14 -17.20 -11.65
N SER A 58 0.68 -18.37 -11.19
CA SER A 58 -0.58 -18.52 -10.46
C SER A 58 -0.33 -19.01 -9.04
N PHE A 59 -1.00 -18.37 -8.08
CA PHE A 59 -1.02 -18.80 -6.69
C PHE A 59 -2.36 -19.46 -6.39
N HIS A 60 -2.31 -20.70 -5.93
CA HIS A 60 -3.48 -21.44 -5.49
C HIS A 60 -3.61 -21.30 -3.98
N HIS A 61 -4.81 -20.94 -3.54
CA HIS A 61 -5.10 -21.05 -2.12
C HIS A 61 -5.24 -22.54 -1.75
N PRO A 62 -4.80 -22.93 -0.56
CA PRO A 62 -4.69 -24.34 -0.15
C PRO A 62 -6.00 -25.05 0.19
N SER A 63 -7.09 -24.33 0.49
CA SER A 63 -8.40 -24.94 0.72
C SER A 63 -9.19 -25.07 -0.59
N GLY A 64 -9.93 -26.16 -0.80
CA GLY A 64 -10.71 -26.38 -2.04
C GLY A 64 -11.95 -25.50 -2.19
N SER A 65 -12.31 -24.69 -1.19
CA SER A 65 -13.52 -23.88 -1.17
C SER A 65 -13.26 -22.49 -0.57
N GLY A 66 -13.16 -21.48 -1.44
CA GLY A 66 -13.35 -20.08 -1.07
C GLY A 66 -12.22 -19.41 -0.26
N GLY A 67 -11.01 -19.97 -0.22
CA GLY A 67 -9.89 -19.35 0.50
C GLY A 67 -9.44 -18.02 -0.13
N SER A 68 -9.01 -17.11 0.73
CA SER A 68 -8.40 -15.83 0.35
C SER A 68 -6.88 -15.88 0.55
N MET A 69 -6.17 -15.11 -0.28
CA MET A 69 -4.75 -14.84 -0.07
C MET A 69 -4.54 -13.33 -0.15
N GLN A 70 -3.64 -12.83 0.69
CA GLN A 70 -3.20 -11.44 0.70
C GLN A 70 -1.80 -11.38 0.14
N PHE A 71 -1.52 -10.33 -0.63
CA PHE A 71 -0.24 -10.14 -1.29
C PHE A 71 0.32 -8.76 -0.97
N MET A 72 1.58 -8.72 -0.57
CA MET A 72 2.26 -7.53 -0.07
C MET A 72 3.68 -7.49 -0.62
N SER A 73 4.23 -6.30 -0.82
CA SER A 73 5.60 -6.14 -1.30
C SER A 73 6.58 -6.18 -0.15
N LEU A 74 7.70 -6.87 -0.33
CA LEU A 74 8.78 -6.96 0.66
C LEU A 74 10.02 -6.20 0.18
N GLY A 75 10.51 -5.35 1.08
CA GLY A 75 11.79 -4.65 0.96
C GLY A 75 11.77 -3.51 -0.06
N GLN A 76 12.74 -2.60 0.06
CA GLN A 76 12.81 -1.45 -0.86
C GLN A 76 13.07 -1.84 -2.32
N SER A 77 13.72 -2.97 -2.64
CA SER A 77 13.87 -3.36 -4.05
C SER A 77 12.55 -3.79 -4.68
N ASN A 78 11.54 -4.15 -3.87
CA ASN A 78 10.21 -4.60 -4.29
C ASN A 78 10.22 -5.72 -5.35
N ASN A 79 11.29 -6.51 -5.39
CA ASN A 79 11.41 -7.69 -6.24
C ASN A 79 10.84 -8.95 -5.56
N ALA A 80 10.21 -8.80 -4.39
CA ALA A 80 9.66 -9.89 -3.62
C ALA A 80 8.21 -9.60 -3.26
N ILE A 81 7.32 -10.52 -3.61
CA ILE A 81 5.92 -10.51 -3.24
C ILE A 81 5.71 -11.56 -2.16
N ILE A 82 5.22 -11.14 -1.01
CA ILE A 82 4.80 -12.01 0.07
C ILE A 82 3.33 -12.35 -0.11
N GLY A 83 3.02 -13.64 -0.23
CA GLY A 83 1.67 -14.16 -0.21
C GLY A 83 1.37 -14.79 1.15
N VAL A 84 0.26 -14.42 1.77
CA VAL A 84 -0.23 -15.03 3.01
C VAL A 84 -1.65 -15.55 2.81
N ASP A 85 -1.89 -16.80 3.17
CA ASP A 85 -3.23 -17.40 3.10
C ASP A 85 -4.04 -17.20 4.40
N ASN A 86 -5.27 -17.71 4.39
CA ASN A 86 -6.18 -17.67 5.54
C ASN A 86 -5.79 -18.60 6.71
N GLU A 87 -4.75 -19.42 6.56
CA GLU A 87 -4.12 -20.22 7.63
C GLU A 87 -2.77 -19.62 8.06
N CYS A 88 -2.51 -18.39 7.64
CA CYS A 88 -1.33 -17.59 7.95
C CYS A 88 -0.02 -18.17 7.40
N ARG A 89 -0.10 -19.15 6.49
CA ARG A 89 1.08 -19.69 5.80
C ARG A 89 1.59 -18.64 4.82
N THR A 90 2.89 -18.45 4.83
CA THR A 90 3.55 -17.41 4.07
C THR A 90 4.40 -18.02 2.96
N ILE A 91 4.33 -17.43 1.77
CA ILE A 91 5.23 -17.69 0.65
C ILE A 91 5.90 -16.39 0.21
N LEU A 92 7.11 -16.50 -0.29
CA LEU A 92 7.82 -15.43 -0.98
C LEU A 92 7.95 -15.81 -2.44
N TYR A 93 7.46 -14.95 -3.33
CA TYR A 93 7.73 -15.01 -4.75
C TYR A 93 8.72 -13.93 -5.13
N ASN A 94 9.90 -14.34 -5.60
CA ASN A 94 10.89 -13.42 -6.15
C ASN A 94 10.59 -13.19 -7.64
N THR A 95 10.31 -11.95 -8.02
CA THR A 95 9.89 -11.56 -9.36
C THR A 95 11.06 -11.49 -10.35
N GLU A 96 12.30 -11.39 -9.85
CA GLU A 96 13.52 -11.33 -10.66
C GLU A 96 14.02 -12.73 -11.05
N TRP A 97 14.03 -13.67 -10.10
CA TRP A 97 14.48 -15.04 -10.32
C TRP A 97 13.34 -16.01 -10.62
N HIS A 98 12.10 -15.53 -10.61
CA HIS A 98 10.89 -16.34 -10.78
C HIS A 98 10.85 -17.57 -9.85
N SER A 99 11.32 -17.40 -8.62
CA SER A 99 11.43 -18.48 -7.63
C SER A 99 10.43 -18.31 -6.50
N ILE A 100 9.86 -19.43 -6.02
CA ILE A 100 8.99 -19.47 -4.84
C ILE A 100 9.75 -20.08 -3.67
N ARG A 101 9.65 -19.46 -2.50
CA ARG A 101 10.18 -19.96 -1.22
C ARG A 101 9.06 -20.02 -0.18
N THR A 102 9.00 -21.09 0.59
CA THR A 102 8.17 -21.15 1.80
C THR A 102 8.80 -20.32 2.91
N MET A 103 7.96 -19.55 3.59
CA MET A 103 8.36 -18.64 4.66
C MET A 103 7.70 -19.08 5.97
N PRO A 104 8.22 -18.64 7.14
CA PRO A 104 7.55 -18.87 8.40
C PRO A 104 6.11 -18.33 8.37
N SER A 105 5.19 -18.99 9.08
CA SER A 105 3.81 -18.53 9.17
C SER A 105 3.70 -17.27 10.02
N MET A 106 2.79 -16.38 9.62
CA MET A 106 2.39 -15.20 10.38
C MET A 106 1.61 -15.64 11.62
N HIS A 107 1.71 -14.89 12.74
CA HIS A 107 1.10 -15.32 14.01
C HIS A 107 -0.41 -15.10 14.05
N GLY A 108 -0.92 -14.06 13.36
CA GLY A 108 -2.36 -13.81 13.25
C GLY A 108 -2.77 -13.42 11.84
N CYS A 109 -3.83 -14.04 11.31
CA CYS A 109 -4.34 -13.75 9.97
C CYS A 109 -5.12 -12.44 9.96
N LYS A 110 -4.87 -11.55 9.01
CA LYS A 110 -5.52 -10.24 8.94
C LYS A 110 -6.88 -10.38 8.23
N TRP A 111 -7.98 -10.01 8.87
CA TRP A 111 -9.33 -10.29 8.34
C TRP A 111 -9.77 -9.41 7.14
N SER A 112 -9.15 -8.24 6.99
CA SER A 112 -9.34 -7.33 5.85
C SER A 112 -8.00 -7.12 5.14
N PRO A 113 -7.97 -6.64 3.87
CA PRO A 113 -6.71 -6.31 3.21
C PRO A 113 -5.88 -5.40 4.12
N PRO A 114 -4.73 -5.88 4.61
CA PRO A 114 -4.01 -5.20 5.66
C PRO A 114 -3.32 -3.96 5.09
N VAL A 115 -3.02 -3.05 6.00
CA VAL A 115 -1.99 -2.05 5.75
C VAL A 115 -0.66 -2.78 5.72
N SER A 116 0.13 -2.54 4.68
CA SER A 116 1.48 -3.08 4.56
C SER A 116 2.46 -2.01 4.14
N LEU A 117 3.63 -2.00 4.79
CA LEU A 117 4.72 -1.08 4.49
C LEU A 117 6.06 -1.83 4.46
N ALA A 118 6.83 -1.61 3.39
CA ALA A 118 8.22 -1.99 3.35
C ALA A 118 9.06 -0.90 4.03
N VAL A 119 9.70 -1.24 5.15
CA VAL A 119 10.63 -0.34 5.85
C VAL A 119 11.99 -1.02 5.88
N ASN A 120 12.97 -0.41 5.23
CA ASN A 120 14.28 -1.02 5.00
C ASN A 120 14.13 -2.41 4.32
N ASN A 121 14.54 -3.48 4.98
CA ASN A 121 14.46 -4.87 4.50
C ASN A 121 13.36 -5.68 5.21
N SER A 122 12.46 -5.01 5.90
CA SER A 122 11.37 -5.62 6.67
C SER A 122 10.02 -5.24 6.10
N LEU A 123 9.05 -6.14 6.27
CA LEU A 123 7.65 -5.91 5.91
C LEU A 123 6.83 -5.79 7.20
N TYR A 124 6.25 -4.61 7.41
CA TYR A 124 5.33 -4.34 8.50
C TYR A 124 3.90 -4.54 8.01
N VAL A 125 3.10 -5.32 8.73
CA VAL A 125 1.74 -5.70 8.35
C VAL A 125 0.79 -5.43 9.52
N MET A 126 -0.21 -4.59 9.28
CA MET A 126 -1.19 -4.20 10.29
C MET A 126 -2.61 -4.38 9.77
N GLU A 127 -3.52 -4.81 10.64
CA GLU A 127 -4.95 -4.76 10.32
C GLU A 127 -5.39 -3.33 10.05
N LEU A 128 -6.28 -3.17 9.06
CA LEU A 128 -6.90 -1.87 8.79
C LEU A 128 -7.74 -1.37 9.98
N TYR A 129 -8.18 -2.31 10.82
CA TYR A 129 -8.96 -2.12 12.04
C TYR A 129 -8.33 -2.91 13.19
N PRO A 130 -7.22 -2.44 13.79
CA PRO A 130 -6.56 -3.14 14.89
C PRO A 130 -7.47 -3.23 16.09
N ARG A 131 -7.68 -4.42 16.66
CA ARG A 131 -8.62 -4.68 17.77
C ARG A 131 -7.93 -4.98 19.11
N GLN A 132 -8.70 -4.86 20.19
CA GLN A 132 -8.29 -5.20 21.56
C GLN A 132 -8.85 -6.57 22.02
N ASP A 133 -8.94 -7.56 21.13
CA ASP A 133 -9.48 -8.90 21.43
C ASP A 133 -8.37 -9.94 21.67
N GLY A 134 -7.11 -9.50 21.76
CA GLY A 134 -5.94 -10.38 21.87
C GLY A 134 -5.49 -10.99 20.54
N HIS A 135 -6.19 -10.71 19.43
CA HIS A 135 -5.74 -11.06 18.10
C HIS A 135 -4.47 -10.29 17.74
N VAL A 136 -3.53 -10.93 17.04
CA VAL A 136 -2.27 -10.29 16.62
C VAL A 136 -2.57 -9.36 15.44
N SER A 137 -2.79 -8.08 15.72
CA SER A 137 -3.19 -7.09 14.71
C SER A 137 -2.01 -6.40 14.01
N PHE A 138 -0.81 -6.38 14.61
CA PHE A 138 0.39 -5.76 14.04
C PHE A 138 1.61 -6.66 14.15
N GLU A 139 2.31 -6.90 13.04
CA GLU A 139 3.48 -7.78 12.97
C GLU A 139 4.53 -7.23 12.00
N VAL A 140 5.76 -7.72 12.15
CA VAL A 140 6.85 -7.49 11.21
C VAL A 140 7.45 -8.82 10.75
N LEU A 141 7.65 -8.95 9.44
CA LEU A 141 8.50 -9.96 8.82
C LEU A 141 9.90 -9.35 8.65
N ALA A 142 10.88 -9.90 9.36
CA ALA A 142 12.26 -9.43 9.35
C ALA A 142 13.23 -10.59 9.11
N TYR A 143 14.43 -10.26 8.61
CA TYR A 143 15.53 -11.19 8.45
C TYR A 143 16.56 -10.97 9.55
N GLY A 144 16.96 -12.03 10.25
CA GLY A 144 17.98 -11.95 11.29
C GLY A 144 17.98 -13.12 12.26
N SER A 145 18.65 -12.95 13.40
CA SER A 145 18.67 -13.96 14.46
C SER A 145 17.44 -13.86 15.36
N GLN A 146 16.60 -14.89 15.34
CA GLN A 146 15.32 -14.98 16.06
C GLN A 146 15.42 -14.70 17.58
N HIS A 147 16.60 -14.86 18.19
CA HIS A 147 16.81 -14.68 19.64
C HIS A 147 17.44 -13.35 20.04
N ALA A 148 17.72 -12.43 19.11
CA ALA A 148 18.21 -11.10 19.48
C ALA A 148 17.11 -10.21 20.11
N TYR A 149 15.83 -10.54 19.87
CA TYR A 149 14.68 -9.78 20.38
C TYR A 149 13.63 -10.71 21.02
N GLY A 150 13.75 -10.92 22.34
CA GLY A 150 12.60 -11.04 23.25
C GLY A 150 11.78 -12.33 23.35
N SER A 151 11.95 -13.34 22.50
CA SER A 151 11.16 -14.58 22.64
C SER A 151 11.82 -15.59 23.59
N GLN A 152 11.35 -15.69 24.84
CA GLN A 152 11.65 -16.86 25.67
C GLN A 152 11.04 -18.11 25.03
N PRO A 153 11.80 -19.22 24.88
CA PRO A 153 11.25 -20.46 24.36
C PRO A 153 10.22 -21.04 25.34
N VAL A 154 8.96 -21.10 24.88
CA VAL A 154 7.91 -21.88 25.52
C VAL A 154 8.22 -23.36 25.23
N TYR A 155 8.48 -24.11 26.31
CA TYR A 155 8.90 -25.51 26.41
C TYR A 155 10.42 -25.77 26.34
N GLY A 156 10.94 -26.18 27.50
CA GLY A 156 12.35 -26.34 27.80
C GLY A 156 13.07 -27.42 27.00
N ARG A 157 14.27 -27.07 26.52
CA ARG A 157 15.56 -27.75 26.74
C ARG A 157 16.62 -26.95 25.97
N MET A 158 17.44 -26.16 26.66
CA MET A 158 18.62 -25.59 26.01
C MET A 158 19.55 -26.75 25.59
N PRO A 159 19.93 -26.87 24.31
CA PRO A 159 20.96 -27.82 23.91
C PRO A 159 22.27 -27.46 24.63
N SER A 160 22.87 -28.42 25.31
CA SER A 160 24.06 -28.25 26.15
C SER A 160 25.37 -28.03 25.38
N LYS A 161 25.32 -27.65 24.09
CA LYS A 161 26.48 -27.31 23.27
C LYS A 161 26.11 -26.23 22.25
N PRO A 162 26.84 -25.11 22.14
CA PRO A 162 26.61 -24.10 21.11
C PRO A 162 27.24 -24.60 19.80
N SER A 163 26.61 -25.61 19.18
CA SER A 163 27.06 -26.16 17.90
C SER A 163 26.06 -25.84 16.80
N ARG A 164 26.12 -24.59 16.32
CA ARG A 164 25.87 -24.10 14.96
C ARG A 164 25.75 -22.59 15.07
N ALA A 165 26.56 -21.85 14.31
CA ALA A 165 26.36 -20.43 14.09
C ALA A 165 24.86 -20.19 13.89
N TYR A 166 24.26 -19.34 14.73
CA TYR A 166 22.85 -19.00 14.66
C TYR A 166 22.55 -18.60 13.22
N ARG A 167 21.75 -19.41 12.52
CA ARG A 167 21.43 -19.12 11.13
C ARG A 167 20.43 -17.98 11.13
N GLU A 168 20.85 -16.84 10.59
CA GLU A 168 19.95 -15.77 10.27
C GLU A 168 18.93 -16.30 9.25
N ASP A 169 17.66 -16.14 9.57
CA ASP A 169 16.57 -16.45 8.67
C ASP A 169 15.44 -15.45 8.84
N TRP A 170 14.44 -15.56 7.97
CA TRP A 170 13.20 -14.82 8.10
C TRP A 170 12.41 -15.29 9.32
N TYR A 171 11.75 -14.36 10.01
CA TYR A 171 10.82 -14.66 11.09
C TYR A 171 9.73 -13.58 11.18
N TRP A 172 8.54 -13.99 11.61
CA TRP A 172 7.48 -13.07 12.02
C TRP A 172 7.61 -12.74 13.50
N ARG A 173 7.36 -11.49 13.83
CA ARG A 173 7.35 -10.98 15.21
C ARG A 173 6.14 -10.10 15.44
N SER A 174 5.39 -10.40 16.50
CA SER A 174 4.27 -9.57 16.95
C SER A 174 4.76 -8.25 17.50
N LEU A 175 4.03 -7.19 17.18
CA LEU A 175 4.28 -5.83 17.61
C LEU A 175 3.09 -5.33 18.46
N PRO A 176 3.31 -4.36 19.36
CA PRO A 176 2.20 -3.78 20.11
C PRO A 176 1.22 -3.07 19.17
N PRO A 177 -0.10 -3.22 19.36
CA PRO A 177 -1.09 -2.51 18.56
C PRO A 177 -1.01 -0.99 18.81
N PRO A 178 -1.58 -0.16 17.92
CA PRO A 178 -1.70 1.27 18.16
C PRO A 178 -2.43 1.57 19.49
N PRO A 179 -2.03 2.59 20.27
CA PRO A 179 -2.58 2.82 21.62
C PRO A 179 -4.09 3.11 21.65
N TYR A 180 -4.65 3.62 20.55
CA TYR A 180 -6.06 3.99 20.48
C TYR A 180 -7.02 2.80 20.56
N VAL A 181 -6.53 1.56 20.40
CA VAL A 181 -7.37 0.37 20.63
C VAL A 181 -7.85 0.29 22.08
N HIS A 182 -7.17 0.97 23.01
CA HIS A 182 -7.50 1.05 24.42
C HIS A 182 -8.31 2.30 24.82
N TYR A 183 -8.74 3.12 23.86
CA TYR A 183 -9.50 4.33 24.17
C TYR A 183 -10.95 4.00 24.52
N GLN A 184 -11.53 4.76 25.45
CA GLN A 184 -12.93 4.63 25.82
C GLN A 184 -13.82 4.90 24.60
N GLY A 185 -14.77 3.99 24.33
CA GLY A 185 -15.67 4.08 23.17
C GLY A 185 -15.23 3.23 21.97
N TYR A 186 -13.99 2.69 21.96
CA TYR A 186 -13.51 1.80 20.89
C TYR A 186 -14.39 0.56 20.74
N GLU A 187 -14.62 -0.18 21.83
CA GLU A 187 -15.40 -1.44 21.81
C GLU A 187 -16.90 -1.26 21.56
N LYS A 188 -17.40 -0.03 21.71
CA LYS A 188 -18.83 0.27 21.58
C LYS A 188 -19.22 0.70 20.17
N ASP A 189 -18.26 0.75 19.24
CA ASP A 189 -18.40 1.39 17.93
C ASP A 189 -19.00 2.81 18.05
N GLU A 190 -18.78 3.48 19.18
CA GLU A 190 -19.29 4.83 19.45
C GLU A 190 -18.40 5.83 18.71
N ALA A 191 -19.03 6.70 17.91
CA ALA A 191 -18.33 7.76 17.22
C ALA A 191 -17.74 8.77 18.23
N PRO A 192 -16.50 9.25 18.04
CA PRO A 192 -15.99 10.41 18.74
C PRO A 192 -16.96 11.60 18.60
N PRO A 193 -17.06 12.51 19.59
CA PRO A 193 -17.97 13.65 19.51
C PRO A 193 -17.77 14.46 18.22
N GLY A 194 -18.84 14.61 17.43
CA GLY A 194 -18.82 15.37 16.16
C GLY A 194 -18.41 14.56 14.92
N TYR A 195 -18.22 13.25 15.03
CA TYR A 195 -17.86 12.38 13.90
C TYR A 195 -19.06 11.61 13.34
N ASP A 196 -19.21 11.60 12.01
CA ASP A 196 -20.27 10.84 11.32
C ASP A 196 -19.78 9.44 10.95
N ILE A 197 -20.21 8.44 11.72
CA ILE A 197 -19.85 7.02 11.54
C ILE A 197 -20.45 6.40 10.27
N SER A 198 -21.44 7.04 9.64
CA SER A 198 -22.08 6.51 8.43
C SER A 198 -21.16 6.60 7.19
N VAL A 199 -20.12 7.43 7.26
CA VAL A 199 -19.17 7.68 6.17
C VAL A 199 -17.95 6.77 6.26
N GLU A 200 -17.31 6.71 7.42
CA GLU A 200 -16.14 5.88 7.67
C GLU A 200 -16.08 5.53 9.16
N HIS A 201 -15.44 4.41 9.52
CA HIS A 201 -15.32 4.04 10.93
C HIS A 201 -14.18 4.86 11.58
N PRO A 202 -14.38 5.47 12.76
CA PRO A 202 -13.45 6.45 13.33
C PRO A 202 -12.05 5.89 13.67
N TYR A 203 -11.97 4.58 13.90
CA TYR A 203 -10.73 3.87 14.26
C TYR A 203 -10.05 3.17 13.08
N LYS A 204 -10.62 3.29 11.88
CA LYS A 204 -10.01 2.75 10.66
C LYS A 204 -8.75 3.54 10.34
N ILE A 205 -7.69 2.83 9.97
CA ILE A 205 -6.48 3.47 9.45
C ILE A 205 -6.78 3.99 8.04
N THR A 206 -6.65 5.30 7.85
CA THR A 206 -6.96 5.97 6.59
C THR A 206 -5.71 6.35 5.81
N ALA A 207 -4.60 6.58 6.51
CA ALA A 207 -3.33 6.98 5.91
C ALA A 207 -2.14 6.35 6.62
N THR A 208 -1.09 6.03 5.88
CA THR A 208 0.21 5.67 6.44
C THR A 208 1.37 6.31 5.70
N ALA A 209 2.50 6.51 6.39
CA ALA A 209 3.72 6.99 5.79
C ALA A 209 4.95 6.49 6.58
N VAL A 210 6.07 6.28 5.90
CA VAL A 210 7.35 6.01 6.56
C VAL A 210 8.10 7.33 6.70
N VAL A 211 8.52 7.68 7.92
CA VAL A 211 9.24 8.92 8.24
C VAL A 211 10.63 8.59 8.79
N GLY A 212 11.66 9.32 8.35
CA GLY A 212 13.05 9.05 8.71
C GLY A 212 13.73 8.01 7.80
N GLY A 213 14.90 7.52 8.18
CA GLY A 213 15.66 6.56 7.39
C GLY A 213 16.67 5.76 8.23
N GLY A 214 17.06 4.59 7.74
CA GLY A 214 18.01 3.69 8.41
C GLY A 214 17.46 3.12 9.71
N SER A 215 18.25 3.16 10.78
CA SER A 215 17.87 2.63 12.11
C SER A 215 16.91 3.53 12.90
N GLY A 216 16.55 4.71 12.37
CA GLY A 216 15.65 5.67 13.02
C GLY A 216 14.31 5.85 12.31
N SER A 217 13.88 4.87 11.51
CA SER A 217 12.60 4.95 10.79
C SER A 217 11.42 4.86 11.75
N SER A 218 10.37 5.62 11.45
CA SER A 218 9.09 5.56 12.14
C SER A 218 7.96 5.34 11.13
N ILE A 219 6.97 4.53 11.49
CA ILE A 219 5.76 4.33 10.69
C ILE A 219 4.68 5.23 11.29
N TRP A 220 4.22 6.20 10.51
CA TRP A 220 3.11 7.06 10.89
C TRP A 220 1.82 6.48 10.36
N ILE A 221 0.79 6.46 11.20
CA ILE A 221 -0.57 6.06 10.83
C ILE A 221 -1.54 7.15 11.27
N SER A 222 -2.58 7.37 10.49
CA SER A 222 -3.69 8.25 10.86
C SER A 222 -5.01 7.50 10.83
N THR A 223 -5.90 7.85 11.75
CA THR A 223 -7.33 7.56 11.64
C THR A 223 -8.09 8.87 11.51
N ALA A 224 -9.26 8.84 10.86
CA ALA A 224 -10.08 10.04 10.70
C ALA A 224 -10.68 10.54 12.03
N GLY A 225 -10.93 9.65 12.99
CA GLY A 225 -11.60 10.01 14.25
C GLY A 225 -10.67 10.26 15.45
N VAL A 226 -9.39 9.84 15.40
CA VAL A 226 -8.50 9.84 16.57
C VAL A 226 -7.22 10.67 16.37
N GLY A 227 -6.74 10.79 15.13
CA GLY A 227 -5.53 11.53 14.79
C GLY A 227 -4.36 10.64 14.38
N THR A 228 -3.14 11.14 14.56
CA THR A 228 -1.92 10.53 14.00
C THR A 228 -1.02 9.98 15.09
N PHE A 229 -0.48 8.79 14.85
CA PHE A 229 0.44 8.07 15.74
C PHE A 229 1.69 7.67 14.97
N ALA A 230 2.84 7.65 15.64
CA ALA A 230 4.11 7.20 15.11
C ALA A 230 4.58 5.96 15.88
N PHE A 231 4.92 4.91 15.14
CA PHE A 231 5.57 3.71 15.66
C PHE A 231 7.08 3.79 15.39
N ASP A 232 7.87 3.80 16.45
CA ASP A 232 9.33 3.72 16.37
C ASP A 232 9.74 2.28 16.07
N THR A 233 10.35 2.07 14.89
CA THR A 233 10.74 0.73 14.43
C THR A 233 11.95 0.14 15.16
N ALA A 234 12.73 0.97 15.88
CA ALA A 234 13.88 0.53 16.64
C ALA A 234 13.51 0.11 18.07
N ASN A 235 12.57 0.83 18.67
CA ASN A 235 12.16 0.62 20.07
C ASN A 235 10.84 -0.15 20.21
N ASP A 236 10.14 -0.39 19.10
CA ASP A 236 8.79 -0.97 19.05
C ASP A 236 7.77 -0.22 19.92
N THR A 237 7.87 1.11 19.99
CA THR A 237 7.01 1.96 20.83
C THR A 237 6.16 2.91 20.01
N TRP A 238 4.95 3.17 20.50
CA TRP A 238 4.02 4.13 19.91
C TRP A 238 4.08 5.49 20.59
N THR A 239 3.96 6.56 19.81
CA THR A 239 3.80 7.94 20.29
C THR A 239 2.70 8.64 19.51
N LYS A 240 1.79 9.36 20.20
CA LYS A 240 0.78 10.19 19.53
C LYS A 240 1.45 11.46 18.97
N ARG A 241 1.23 11.76 17.69
CA ARG A 241 1.76 12.95 17.01
C ARG A 241 0.83 14.15 17.11
N GLY A 242 -0.48 13.92 17.06
CA GLY A 242 -1.47 14.98 17.26
C GLY A 242 -2.89 14.52 16.96
N ASP A 243 -3.86 15.37 17.30
CA ASP A 243 -5.31 15.20 17.03
C ASP A 243 -5.69 15.58 15.59
N TRP A 244 -4.75 15.41 14.66
CA TRP A 244 -4.90 15.69 13.25
C TRP A 244 -4.56 14.45 12.43
N ALA A 245 -5.09 14.35 11.21
CA ALA A 245 -4.80 13.27 10.27
C ALA A 245 -3.82 13.73 9.18
N LEU A 246 -3.03 12.80 8.64
CA LEU A 246 -2.22 13.03 7.45
C LEU A 246 -3.10 13.47 6.26
N PRO A 247 -2.59 14.31 5.34
CA PRO A 247 -3.37 14.82 4.22
C PRO A 247 -3.50 13.80 3.07
N PHE A 248 -3.40 12.51 3.39
CA PHE A 248 -3.33 11.42 2.43
C PHE A 248 -4.39 10.35 2.67
N ARG A 249 -4.65 9.54 1.66
CA ARG A 249 -5.44 8.31 1.71
C ARG A 249 -4.57 7.13 1.28
N GLY A 250 -4.54 6.08 2.08
CA GLY A 250 -3.65 4.94 1.88
C GLY A 250 -2.19 5.27 2.21
N ASN A 251 -1.25 4.67 1.49
CA ASN A 251 0.18 4.89 1.74
C ASN A 251 0.67 6.16 1.03
N ALA A 252 1.46 6.95 1.73
CA ALA A 252 2.23 8.06 1.18
C ALA A 252 3.69 7.64 0.98
N GLU A 253 4.23 7.99 -0.19
CA GLU A 253 5.56 7.60 -0.64
C GLU A 253 6.54 8.76 -0.43
N TYR A 254 7.66 8.49 0.25
CA TYR A 254 8.73 9.46 0.37
C TYR A 254 9.57 9.51 -0.90
N VAL A 255 9.74 10.70 -1.47
CA VAL A 255 10.60 10.94 -2.63
C VAL A 255 11.79 11.76 -2.19
N ALA A 256 12.95 11.11 -2.08
CA ALA A 256 14.19 11.72 -1.58
C ALA A 256 14.67 12.88 -2.46
N GLU A 257 14.46 12.79 -3.78
CA GLU A 257 14.73 13.87 -4.74
C GLU A 257 13.95 15.14 -4.40
N HIS A 258 12.78 14.96 -3.80
CA HIS A 258 11.89 16.04 -3.38
C HIS A 258 11.92 16.33 -1.88
N GLY A 259 12.49 15.47 -1.06
CA GLY A 259 12.42 15.63 0.40
C GLY A 259 10.99 15.70 0.95
N LEU A 260 10.01 15.16 0.22
CA LEU A 260 8.58 15.29 0.49
C LEU A 260 7.87 13.94 0.38
N TRP A 261 6.69 13.87 0.98
CA TRP A 261 5.78 12.73 0.86
C TRP A 261 4.71 13.05 -0.17
N PHE A 262 4.44 12.06 -1.02
CA PHE A 262 3.46 12.14 -2.08
C PHE A 262 2.39 11.08 -1.87
N GLY A 263 1.13 11.46 -2.05
CA GLY A 263 0.01 10.58 -1.78
C GLY A 263 -1.24 10.97 -2.56
N LEU A 264 -2.22 10.08 -2.56
CA LEU A 264 -3.59 10.44 -2.91
C LEU A 264 -4.16 11.29 -1.77
N SER A 265 -4.82 12.39 -2.07
CA SER A 265 -5.30 13.33 -1.05
C SER A 265 -6.45 12.75 -0.23
N SER A 266 -6.51 13.13 1.05
CA SER A 266 -7.70 12.89 1.88
C SER A 266 -8.86 13.85 1.57
N GLN A 267 -8.61 14.95 0.87
CA GLN A 267 -9.62 15.98 0.57
C GLN A 267 -10.45 15.71 -0.69
N GLY A 268 -10.12 14.65 -1.44
CA GLY A 268 -10.87 14.27 -2.63
C GLY A 268 -10.23 13.10 -3.36
N ASP A 269 -11.06 12.20 -3.88
CA ASP A 269 -10.63 10.99 -4.59
C ASP A 269 -9.85 11.28 -5.88
N ASP A 270 -9.99 12.52 -6.38
CA ASP A 270 -9.40 13.02 -7.60
C ASP A 270 -8.09 13.81 -7.44
N LEU A 271 -7.53 13.87 -6.24
CA LEU A 271 -6.36 14.69 -5.97
C LEU A 271 -5.11 13.85 -5.64
N PHE A 272 -3.99 14.25 -6.24
CA PHE A 272 -2.64 13.82 -5.86
C PHE A 272 -1.94 15.01 -5.20
N CYS A 273 -1.32 14.81 -4.04
CA CYS A 273 -0.74 15.92 -3.28
C CYS A 273 0.66 15.61 -2.72
N ALA A 274 1.37 16.67 -2.39
CA ALA A 274 2.67 16.66 -1.75
C ALA A 274 2.61 17.38 -0.39
N SER A 275 3.28 16.84 0.62
CA SER A 275 3.35 17.45 1.94
C SER A 275 4.68 17.13 2.64
N ASP A 276 5.20 18.10 3.39
CA ASP A 276 6.28 17.87 4.35
C ASP A 276 5.67 17.44 5.68
N ILE A 277 5.56 16.13 5.87
CA ILE A 277 5.00 15.58 7.10
C ILE A 277 6.03 15.48 8.22
N ALA A 278 7.33 15.51 7.91
CA ALA A 278 8.39 15.46 8.92
C ALA A 278 8.44 16.75 9.75
N ALA A 279 8.06 17.89 9.16
CA ALA A 279 7.91 19.16 9.86
C ALA A 279 6.72 19.20 10.84
N ALA A 280 5.81 18.22 10.79
CA ALA A 280 4.63 18.20 11.64
C ALA A 280 4.98 17.99 13.12
N SER A 281 4.39 18.83 13.96
CA SER A 281 4.49 18.75 15.42
C SER A 281 3.10 18.87 16.05
N VAL A 282 2.82 19.95 16.77
CA VAL A 282 1.51 20.23 17.36
C VAL A 282 0.46 20.52 16.28
N SER A 283 0.86 21.21 15.20
CA SER A 283 -0.01 21.52 14.06
C SER A 283 0.02 20.42 12.99
N PRO A 284 -1.06 20.24 12.21
CA PRO A 284 -1.08 19.35 11.07
C PRO A 284 -0.03 19.76 10.03
N PRO A 285 0.50 18.80 9.24
CA PRO A 285 1.32 19.12 8.09
C PRO A 285 0.52 19.87 7.03
N VAL A 286 1.18 20.81 6.36
CA VAL A 286 0.57 21.61 5.29
C VAL A 286 0.72 20.87 3.96
N VAL A 287 -0.35 20.85 3.18
CA VAL A 287 -0.28 20.42 1.77
C VAL A 287 0.40 21.53 0.99
N LEU A 288 1.58 21.25 0.45
CA LEU A 288 2.38 22.21 -0.30
C LEU A 288 1.85 22.36 -1.72
N ASP A 289 1.52 21.22 -2.33
CA ASP A 289 1.00 21.16 -3.69
C ASP A 289 -0.11 20.10 -3.79
N ALA A 290 -1.10 20.37 -4.64
CA ALA A 290 -2.15 19.43 -4.99
C ALA A 290 -2.51 19.57 -6.47
N TRP A 291 -2.69 18.43 -7.13
CA TRP A 291 -2.96 18.36 -8.55
C TRP A 291 -4.15 17.42 -8.83
N GLY A 292 -5.08 17.88 -9.66
CA GLY A 292 -6.22 17.07 -10.11
C GLY A 292 -5.80 15.94 -11.03
N LEU A 293 -6.45 14.79 -10.89
CA LEU A 293 -6.27 13.57 -11.69
C LEU A 293 -7.40 13.38 -12.71
N ASP A 294 -8.22 14.42 -12.92
CA ASP A 294 -9.50 14.50 -13.66
C ASP A 294 -9.44 14.12 -15.15
N HIS A 295 -8.31 13.62 -15.64
CA HIS A 295 -8.06 13.27 -17.04
C HIS A 295 -7.68 11.80 -17.23
N LEU A 296 -8.21 10.91 -16.39
CA LEU A 296 -8.16 9.47 -16.70
C LEU A 296 -8.97 9.11 -17.96
N GLY A 297 -9.69 10.06 -18.57
CA GLY A 297 -10.35 9.87 -19.87
C GLY A 297 -11.52 8.87 -19.84
N VAL A 298 -12.02 8.53 -18.65
CA VAL A 298 -13.16 7.64 -18.47
C VAL A 298 -14.44 8.41 -18.75
N THR A 299 -14.87 8.42 -20.01
CA THR A 299 -16.21 8.89 -20.40
C THR A 299 -17.10 7.68 -20.66
N THR A 300 -18.14 7.50 -19.86
CA THR A 300 -19.18 6.50 -20.13
C THR A 300 -20.55 7.12 -19.96
N SER A 301 -21.50 6.72 -20.81
CA SER A 301 -22.91 7.09 -20.72
C SER A 301 -23.64 6.34 -19.61
N ARG A 302 -22.99 5.34 -19.00
CA ARG A 302 -23.52 4.48 -17.93
C ARG A 302 -23.02 4.94 -16.56
N LYS A 303 -23.71 4.50 -15.49
CA LYS A 303 -23.25 4.76 -14.12
C LYS A 303 -21.92 4.03 -13.89
N CYS A 304 -20.89 4.81 -13.60
CA CYS A 304 -19.53 4.33 -13.37
C CYS A 304 -19.10 4.75 -11.98
N TYR A 305 -18.59 3.81 -11.21
CA TYR A 305 -18.23 4.05 -9.83
C TYR A 305 -16.78 3.68 -9.60
N HIS A 306 -16.09 4.58 -8.93
CA HIS A 306 -14.75 4.36 -8.42
C HIS A 306 -14.82 3.50 -7.16
N SER A 307 -14.03 2.43 -7.10
CA SER A 307 -14.03 1.52 -5.94
C SER A 307 -12.73 1.55 -5.14
N LYS A 308 -11.58 1.69 -5.81
CA LYS A 308 -10.27 1.66 -5.16
C LYS A 308 -9.23 2.43 -5.97
N SER A 309 -8.33 3.10 -5.27
CA SER A 309 -7.15 3.75 -5.86
C SER A 309 -5.87 3.11 -5.34
N TYR A 310 -4.84 3.21 -6.16
CA TYR A 310 -3.49 2.74 -5.89
C TYR A 310 -2.50 3.83 -6.27
N LEU A 311 -1.45 3.99 -5.48
CA LEU A 311 -0.30 4.80 -5.81
C LEU A 311 0.94 3.92 -5.71
N VAL A 312 1.79 3.96 -6.74
CA VAL A 312 3.06 3.21 -6.76
C VAL A 312 4.16 4.17 -7.14
N TYR A 313 5.14 4.36 -6.25
CA TYR A 313 6.35 5.08 -6.62
C TYR A 313 7.23 4.21 -7.53
N LEU A 314 7.59 4.77 -8.69
CA LEU A 314 8.39 4.10 -9.71
C LEU A 314 9.85 4.53 -9.69
N GLY A 315 10.20 5.59 -8.95
CA GLY A 315 11.54 6.16 -8.95
C GLY A 315 11.70 7.39 -9.82
N ASN A 316 12.68 8.24 -9.47
CA ASN A 316 13.02 9.47 -10.19
C ASN A 316 11.81 10.39 -10.35
N GLY A 317 11.04 10.61 -9.28
CA GLY A 317 9.83 11.44 -9.31
C GLY A 317 8.66 10.88 -10.12
N ARG A 318 8.74 9.65 -10.63
CA ARG A 318 7.66 9.01 -11.40
C ARG A 318 6.79 8.12 -10.52
N PHE A 319 5.50 8.12 -10.81
CA PHE A 319 4.47 7.38 -10.12
C PHE A 319 3.52 6.72 -11.10
N CYS A 320 2.94 5.58 -10.70
CA CYS A 320 1.73 5.05 -11.31
C CYS A 320 0.56 5.31 -10.37
N VAL A 321 -0.47 6.00 -10.88
CA VAL A 321 -1.77 6.12 -10.22
C VAL A 321 -2.71 5.11 -10.86
N GLY A 322 -3.18 4.15 -10.08
CA GLY A 322 -4.14 3.14 -10.52
C GLY A 322 -5.52 3.41 -9.94
N ARG A 323 -6.57 3.30 -10.75
CA ARG A 323 -7.96 3.38 -10.28
C ARG A 323 -8.81 2.25 -10.82
N LEU A 324 -9.49 1.58 -9.92
CA LEU A 324 -10.45 0.54 -10.24
C LEU A 324 -11.85 1.15 -10.35
N PHE A 325 -12.51 0.83 -11.45
CA PHE A 325 -13.86 1.22 -11.74
C PHE A 325 -14.74 0.00 -11.99
N HIS A 326 -16.01 0.15 -11.66
CA HIS A 326 -17.06 -0.76 -12.11
C HIS A 326 -18.20 0.02 -12.77
N VAL A 327 -18.83 -0.61 -13.75
CA VAL A 327 -19.94 -0.05 -14.51
C VAL A 327 -21.18 -0.87 -14.25
N GLU A 328 -22.25 -0.19 -13.86
CA GLU A 328 -23.55 -0.80 -13.59
C GLU A 328 -24.55 -0.47 -14.68
N GLU A 329 -25.41 -1.44 -14.99
CA GLU A 329 -26.60 -1.29 -15.82
C GLU A 329 -27.80 -1.79 -15.00
N GLY A 330 -28.63 -0.86 -14.52
CA GLY A 330 -29.58 -1.16 -13.45
C GLY A 330 -28.84 -1.50 -12.15
N ASP A 331 -29.21 -2.63 -11.53
CA ASP A 331 -28.58 -3.16 -10.31
C ASP A 331 -27.53 -4.25 -10.61
N THR A 332 -27.14 -4.41 -11.87
CA THR A 332 -26.18 -5.44 -12.30
C THR A 332 -24.86 -4.81 -12.70
N GLU A 333 -23.78 -5.28 -12.07
CA GLU A 333 -22.42 -4.95 -12.47
C GLU A 333 -22.07 -5.64 -13.80
N THR A 334 -21.80 -4.83 -14.82
CA THR A 334 -21.58 -5.32 -16.20
C THR A 334 -20.12 -5.35 -16.60
N GLU A 335 -19.29 -4.50 -15.99
CA GLU A 335 -17.89 -4.35 -16.37
C GLU A 335 -17.05 -3.89 -15.17
N ARG A 336 -15.83 -4.43 -15.06
CA ARG A 336 -14.75 -3.90 -14.22
C ARG A 336 -13.60 -3.49 -15.11
N PHE A 337 -12.89 -2.44 -14.76
CA PHE A 337 -11.64 -2.08 -15.43
C PHE A 337 -10.73 -1.28 -14.50
N VAL A 338 -9.43 -1.38 -14.73
CA VAL A 338 -8.44 -0.54 -14.07
C VAL A 338 -7.88 0.46 -15.06
N VAL A 339 -7.76 1.72 -14.65
CA VAL A 339 -6.98 2.73 -15.37
C VAL A 339 -5.67 2.95 -14.65
N LEU A 340 -4.56 2.79 -15.36
CA LEU A 340 -3.22 3.10 -14.88
C LEU A 340 -2.72 4.36 -15.59
N MET A 341 -2.40 5.40 -14.82
CA MET A 341 -1.85 6.66 -15.31
C MET A 341 -0.41 6.83 -14.85
N GLY A 342 0.49 7.15 -15.78
CA GLY A 342 1.85 7.59 -15.46
C GLY A 342 1.84 9.07 -15.05
N VAL A 343 2.47 9.39 -13.92
CA VAL A 343 2.64 10.76 -13.42
C VAL A 343 4.13 10.98 -13.13
N GLU A 344 4.65 12.15 -13.49
CA GLU A 344 6.03 12.55 -13.19
C GLU A 344 6.01 13.91 -12.48
N VAL A 345 6.70 14.03 -11.34
CA VAL A 345 6.85 15.28 -10.60
C VAL A 345 8.26 15.81 -10.80
N GLU A 346 8.35 17.01 -11.35
CA GLU A 346 9.61 17.71 -11.59
C GLU A 346 9.66 19.00 -10.78
N GLU A 347 10.87 19.39 -10.39
CA GLU A 347 11.11 20.70 -9.81
C GLU A 347 11.44 21.69 -10.91
N ARG A 348 10.78 22.85 -10.88
CA ARG A 348 11.10 23.96 -11.77
C ARG A 348 11.82 25.04 -10.97
N SER A 349 13.03 25.38 -11.39
CA SER A 349 13.69 26.60 -10.94
C SER A 349 13.06 27.80 -11.65
N ASP A 350 12.36 28.66 -10.91
CA ASP A 350 11.76 29.88 -11.46
C ASP A 350 12.67 31.12 -11.35
N GLY A 351 13.92 30.92 -10.92
CA GLY A 351 14.90 31.99 -10.72
C GLY A 351 14.77 32.71 -9.38
N GLY A 352 13.82 32.31 -8.52
CA GLY A 352 13.73 32.70 -7.11
C GLY A 352 14.17 31.58 -6.15
N ASP A 353 14.07 31.86 -4.84
CA ASP A 353 14.39 30.92 -3.75
C ASP A 353 13.23 29.94 -3.45
N SER A 354 12.12 30.04 -4.19
CA SER A 354 10.93 29.22 -4.00
C SER A 354 10.96 28.02 -4.94
N ARG A 355 11.05 26.83 -4.36
CA ARG A 355 10.85 25.58 -5.07
C ARG A 355 9.41 25.47 -5.58
N VAL A 356 9.24 25.32 -6.90
CA VAL A 356 7.92 25.07 -7.50
C VAL A 356 7.89 23.66 -8.08
N LEU A 357 7.02 22.81 -7.54
CA LEU A 357 6.78 21.48 -8.08
C LEU A 357 5.79 21.54 -9.24
N ARG A 358 6.05 20.75 -10.28
CA ARG A 358 5.16 20.59 -11.42
C ARG A 358 4.86 19.11 -11.61
N MET A 359 3.56 18.80 -11.68
CA MET A 359 3.10 17.49 -12.12
C MET A 359 2.94 17.45 -13.65
N ILE A 360 3.50 16.41 -14.26
CA ILE A 360 3.33 16.05 -15.67
C ILE A 360 2.48 14.77 -15.71
N LYS A 361 1.34 14.85 -16.39
CA LYS A 361 0.51 13.68 -16.71
C LYS A 361 1.05 13.03 -17.97
N HIS A 362 1.30 11.73 -17.92
CA HIS A 362 1.66 10.93 -19.08
C HIS A 362 0.47 10.06 -19.54
N ARG A 363 0.74 8.88 -20.11
CA ARG A 363 -0.30 8.04 -20.71
C ARG A 363 -1.21 7.48 -19.63
N SER A 364 -2.48 7.34 -19.99
CA SER A 364 -3.49 6.63 -19.21
C SER A 364 -3.93 5.40 -20.00
N LYS A 365 -3.79 4.22 -19.42
CA LYS A 365 -4.14 2.94 -20.04
C LYS A 365 -5.27 2.26 -19.29
N ARG A 366 -6.31 1.83 -19.99
CA ARG A 366 -7.43 1.06 -19.47
C ARG A 366 -7.21 -0.42 -19.75
N TYR A 367 -7.34 -1.23 -18.71
CA TYR A 367 -7.31 -2.69 -18.78
C TYR A 367 -8.67 -3.22 -18.37
N ARG A 368 -9.38 -3.81 -19.34
CA ARG A 368 -10.71 -4.39 -19.13
C ARG A 368 -10.63 -5.70 -18.36
N LEU A 369 -11.53 -5.88 -17.43
CA LEU A 369 -11.70 -7.09 -16.61
C LEU A 369 -13.14 -7.59 -16.78
N SER A 370 -13.37 -8.88 -16.52
CA SER A 370 -14.75 -9.38 -16.40
C SER A 370 -15.37 -8.89 -15.09
N ALA A 371 -16.71 -8.82 -15.03
CA ALA A 371 -17.43 -8.47 -13.79
C ALA A 371 -17.15 -9.47 -12.63
N TYR A 372 -16.68 -10.68 -12.98
CA TYR A 372 -16.33 -11.75 -12.04
C TYR A 372 -14.84 -11.77 -11.67
N MET A 373 -14.07 -10.75 -12.04
CA MET A 373 -12.67 -10.62 -11.68
C MET A 373 -12.48 -9.59 -10.56
N THR A 374 -11.52 -9.85 -9.67
CA THR A 374 -10.99 -8.85 -8.73
C THR A 374 -9.53 -8.59 -9.02
N ILE A 375 -9.09 -7.36 -8.77
CA ILE A 375 -7.74 -6.90 -9.05
C ILE A 375 -7.11 -6.29 -7.80
N ASN A 376 -5.87 -6.67 -7.52
CA ASN A 376 -5.03 -6.04 -6.51
C ASN A 376 -3.69 -5.67 -7.14
N LEU A 377 -3.34 -4.39 -7.10
CA LEU A 377 -2.01 -3.94 -7.47
C LEU A 377 -1.10 -4.14 -6.26
N VAL A 378 -0.01 -4.88 -6.45
CA VAL A 378 1.05 -5.05 -5.47
C VAL A 378 2.18 -4.13 -5.92
N ALA A 379 2.36 -3.07 -5.13
CA ALA A 379 3.34 -2.02 -5.36
C ALA A 379 4.70 -2.54 -4.93
#